data_AF-A0A4Q2RXI9-F1
#
_entry.id   AF-A0A4Q2RXI9-F1
#
_cell.length_a   1.000
_cell.length_b   1.000
_cell.length_c   1.000
_cell.angle_alpha   90.00
_cell.angle_beta   90.00
_cell.angle_gamma   90.00
#
_symmetry.space_group_name_H-M   'P 1'
#
loop_
_entity.id
_entity.type
_entity.pdbx_description
1 polymer ?
#
loop_
_entity_poly.entity_id
_entity_poly.type
_entity_poly.pdbx_seq_one_letter_code
_entity_poly.pdbx_strand_id
1 'polypeptide(L)'
;MAPVNTTRASGKTECGGCPPFHKGSGLGSMTVTQRTMAAFLTPEGFSQPSAAAVLREGSVLTEAGRYAVQAFTARGARRRTPYGSRPVRTSEPVLLVPGFMAGDSSLGPMSRSLRHQGFRTYRADIRANIGCTLTAATQLEERLEEITQRRGSRVRIVGHSLGGMLARGVAARRPDLVAGIVTMGSPMLAPGAHHMSLARSVDLLVRLNRAGVRNVMAEDCVAGHCAQESFAQARAELPADVDFTAIYSRRDGIVDWRACIDPVARAVEVRSSHVGMAFDPAVIAVVSAALRPVVASVVEVDRGEIA
;
A
#
# COMPACT_ATOMS: atom_id res chain seq x y z
N MET A 1 36.23 -17.26 37.82
CA MET A 1 35.76 -16.04 38.51
C MET A 1 36.74 -14.93 38.15
N ALA A 2 36.23 -13.72 37.87
CA ALA A 2 36.86 -12.52 37.28
C ALA A 2 36.70 -12.36 35.74
N PRO A 3 36.43 -11.14 35.25
CA PRO A 3 35.42 -10.91 34.20
C PRO A 3 36.02 -10.45 32.85
N VAL A 4 35.32 -10.77 31.76
CA VAL A 4 35.62 -10.24 30.43
C VAL A 4 34.75 -9.01 30.17
N ASN A 5 35.41 -7.87 30.02
CA ASN A 5 34.83 -6.58 29.67
C ASN A 5 34.16 -6.64 28.30
N THR A 6 32.88 -6.25 28.24
CA THR A 6 32.13 -6.02 26.99
C THR A 6 32.05 -4.52 26.73
N THR A 7 32.93 -4.00 25.87
CA THR A 7 32.79 -2.66 25.31
C THR A 7 31.83 -2.70 24.12
N ARG A 8 30.63 -2.17 24.35
CA ARG A 8 29.56 -2.01 23.37
C ARG A 8 29.86 -0.77 22.52
N ALA A 9 30.25 -0.95 21.26
CA ALA A 9 30.42 0.15 20.32
C ALA A 9 29.04 0.63 19.84
N SER A 10 28.63 1.83 20.29
CA SER A 10 27.46 2.54 19.78
C SER A 10 27.82 3.27 18.48
N GLY A 11 27.59 2.63 17.35
CA GLY A 11 27.61 3.28 16.04
C GLY A 11 26.39 4.17 15.85
N LYS A 12 26.50 5.45 16.20
CA LYS A 12 25.58 6.50 15.73
C LYS A 12 26.00 6.87 14.31
N THR A 13 25.24 6.44 13.30
CA THR A 13 25.31 7.00 11.95
C THR A 13 24.54 8.32 11.95
N GLU A 14 25.27 9.42 12.13
CA GLU A 14 24.78 10.75 11.84
C GLU A 14 24.62 10.88 10.31
N CYS A 15 23.38 10.86 9.81
CA CYS A 15 23.12 11.27 8.43
C CYS A 15 23.23 12.80 8.37
N GLY A 16 24.34 13.27 7.81
CA GLY A 16 24.64 14.68 7.59
C GLY A 16 23.56 15.38 6.79
N GLY A 17 23.29 16.64 7.16
CA GLY A 17 22.29 17.48 6.53
C GLY A 17 22.60 17.74 5.05
N CYS A 18 21.55 17.74 4.23
CA CYS A 18 21.63 18.15 2.83
C CYS A 18 22.05 19.62 2.72
N PRO A 19 22.94 19.98 1.77
CA PRO A 19 23.31 21.37 1.53
C PRO A 19 22.17 22.14 0.84
N PRO A 20 22.09 23.48 1.02
CA PRO A 20 21.08 24.30 0.36
C PRO A 20 21.38 24.47 -1.13
N PHE A 21 20.34 24.34 -1.96
CA PHE A 21 20.40 24.56 -3.40
C PHE A 21 20.60 26.05 -3.72
N HIS A 22 21.60 26.38 -4.54
CA HIS A 22 21.82 27.73 -5.07
C HIS A 22 20.78 28.07 -6.16
N LYS A 23 20.15 29.25 -6.04
CA LYS A 23 19.21 29.82 -7.01
C LYS A 23 19.92 30.26 -8.28
N GLY A 24 19.52 29.71 -9.43
CA GLY A 24 19.74 30.31 -10.75
C GLY A 24 18.66 31.34 -11.05
N SER A 25 19.06 32.57 -11.35
CA SER A 25 18.22 33.71 -11.73
C SER A 25 17.82 33.64 -13.21
N GLY A 26 16.53 33.74 -13.49
CA GLY A 26 16.00 33.98 -14.84
C GLY A 26 14.55 34.45 -14.77
N LEU A 27 14.30 35.74 -15.04
CA LEU A 27 12.96 36.29 -15.19
C LEU A 27 12.35 35.79 -16.51
N GLY A 28 11.20 35.12 -16.43
CA GLY A 28 10.37 34.76 -17.57
C GLY A 28 8.94 34.51 -17.11
N SER A 29 8.05 35.46 -17.42
CA SER A 29 6.61 35.37 -17.18
C SER A 29 6.01 34.25 -18.04
N MET A 30 5.56 33.17 -17.41
CA MET A 30 4.45 32.35 -17.89
C MET A 30 3.67 31.90 -16.66
N THR A 31 2.36 32.11 -16.65
CA THR A 31 1.45 31.49 -15.70
C THR A 31 1.31 30.00 -16.04
N VAL A 32 2.42 29.25 -15.94
CA VAL A 32 2.39 27.80 -15.86
C VAL A 32 1.89 27.51 -14.46
N THR A 33 0.71 26.91 -14.33
CA THR A 33 0.25 26.33 -13.07
C THR A 33 1.29 25.27 -12.71
N GLN A 34 2.26 25.63 -11.86
CA GLN A 34 3.35 24.74 -11.49
C GLN A 34 2.71 23.48 -10.91
N ARG A 35 2.82 22.34 -11.60
CA ARG A 35 2.46 21.06 -10.99
C ARG A 35 3.35 20.91 -9.77
N THR A 36 2.75 20.77 -8.60
CA THR A 36 3.46 20.49 -7.34
C THR A 36 4.32 19.22 -7.45
N MET A 37 3.99 18.31 -8.38
CA MET A 37 4.74 17.10 -8.66
C MET A 37 5.54 17.20 -9.96
N ALA A 38 6.74 16.62 -9.95
CA ALA A 38 7.57 16.54 -11.14
C ALA A 38 6.91 15.72 -12.26
N ALA A 39 7.22 16.10 -13.50
CA ALA A 39 6.63 15.50 -14.70
C ALA A 39 6.88 13.98 -14.79
N PHE A 40 8.03 13.49 -14.32
CA PHE A 40 8.34 12.05 -14.35
C PHE A 40 7.37 11.19 -13.54
N LEU A 41 6.64 11.77 -12.58
CA LEU A 41 5.61 11.07 -11.81
C LEU A 41 4.28 10.93 -12.58
N THR A 42 4.17 11.55 -13.76
CA THR A 42 3.05 11.40 -14.69
C THR A 42 3.59 11.09 -16.10
N PRO A 43 4.11 9.87 -16.34
CA PRO A 43 4.57 9.48 -17.67
C PRO A 43 3.49 9.61 -18.74
N GLU A 44 3.90 9.60 -20.01
CA GLU A 44 2.99 9.62 -21.14
C GLU A 44 1.97 8.46 -21.07
N GLY A 45 0.75 8.72 -21.54
CA GLY A 45 -0.35 7.76 -21.49
C GLY A 45 -1.17 7.79 -20.19
N PHE A 46 -0.73 8.53 -19.17
CA PHE A 46 -1.49 8.74 -17.94
C PHE A 46 -1.99 10.17 -17.83
N SER A 47 -3.16 10.34 -17.22
CA SER A 47 -3.78 11.66 -17.08
C SER A 47 -4.44 11.82 -15.73
N GLN A 48 -4.46 13.05 -15.23
CA GLN A 48 -5.20 13.34 -14.01
C GLN A 48 -6.70 13.10 -14.27
N PRO A 49 -7.41 12.42 -13.34
CA PRO A 49 -8.85 12.33 -13.41
C PRO A 49 -9.49 13.72 -13.52
N SER A 50 -10.54 13.84 -14.34
CA SER A 50 -11.31 15.09 -14.50
C SER A 50 -11.82 15.61 -13.16
N ALA A 51 -12.09 16.92 -13.03
CA ALA A 51 -12.64 17.50 -11.81
C ALA A 51 -13.96 16.83 -11.34
N ALA A 52 -14.80 16.38 -12.27
CA ALA A 52 -16.04 15.66 -11.95
C ALA A 52 -15.81 14.19 -11.51
N ALA A 53 -14.60 13.64 -11.67
CA ALA A 53 -14.28 12.26 -11.31
C ALA A 53 -14.48 11.99 -9.82
N VAL A 54 -14.16 12.99 -8.98
CA VAL A 54 -14.34 12.90 -7.52
C VAL A 54 -15.80 12.67 -7.12
N LEU A 55 -16.78 13.04 -7.96
CA LEU A 55 -18.20 12.76 -7.71
C LEU A 55 -18.48 11.24 -7.64
N ARG A 56 -17.64 10.41 -8.29
CA ARG A 56 -17.74 8.95 -8.17
C ARG A 56 -17.41 8.45 -6.77
N GLU A 57 -16.61 9.20 -6.00
CA GLU A 57 -16.38 8.88 -4.58
C GLU A 57 -17.65 9.02 -3.73
N GLY A 58 -18.73 9.61 -4.24
CA GLY A 58 -20.04 9.59 -3.58
C GLY A 58 -20.59 8.17 -3.34
N SER A 59 -20.15 7.16 -4.11
CA SER A 59 -20.56 5.76 -3.88
C SER A 59 -20.05 5.21 -2.54
N VAL A 60 -19.10 5.87 -1.88
CA VAL A 60 -18.59 5.56 -0.55
C VAL A 60 -19.70 5.37 0.48
N LEU A 61 -20.81 6.13 0.35
CA LEU A 61 -21.97 5.99 1.23
C LEU A 61 -22.68 4.64 1.04
N THR A 62 -22.85 4.21 -0.22
CA THR A 62 -23.46 2.92 -0.54
C THR A 62 -22.55 1.76 -0.14
N GLU A 63 -21.23 1.92 -0.30
CA GLU A 63 -20.22 0.96 0.14
C GLU A 63 -20.22 0.82 1.67
N ALA A 64 -20.36 1.95 2.40
CA ALA A 64 -20.46 1.95 3.85
C ALA A 64 -21.74 1.26 4.32
N GLY A 65 -22.87 1.50 3.63
CA GLY A 65 -24.13 0.78 3.85
C GLY A 65 -23.98 -0.72 3.65
N ARG A 66 -23.37 -1.15 2.54
CA ARG A 66 -23.08 -2.58 2.28
C ARG A 66 -22.20 -3.19 3.37
N TYR A 67 -21.15 -2.48 3.80
CA TYR A 67 -20.30 -2.92 4.91
C TYR A 67 -21.08 -3.06 6.21
N ALA A 68 -21.91 -2.08 6.56
CA ALA A 68 -22.72 -2.13 7.78
C ALA A 68 -23.63 -3.36 7.78
N VAL A 69 -24.37 -3.60 6.69
CA VAL A 69 -25.23 -4.78 6.53
C VAL A 69 -24.41 -6.06 6.69
N GLN A 70 -23.27 -6.20 6.02
CA GLN A 70 -22.43 -7.39 6.14
C GLN A 70 -21.85 -7.56 7.56
N ALA A 71 -21.49 -6.47 8.24
CA ALA A 71 -21.00 -6.51 9.60
C ALA A 71 -22.10 -6.97 10.59
N PHE A 72 -23.35 -6.54 10.39
CA PHE A 72 -24.50 -7.00 11.17
C PHE A 72 -24.80 -8.48 10.94
N THR A 73 -24.82 -8.92 9.68
CA THR A 73 -25.05 -10.35 9.35
C THR A 73 -23.94 -11.22 9.91
N ALA A 74 -22.67 -10.81 9.76
CA ALA A 74 -21.53 -11.53 10.34
C ALA A 74 -21.59 -11.58 11.87
N ARG A 75 -22.06 -10.52 12.54
CA ARG A 75 -22.23 -10.53 14.00
C ARG A 75 -23.31 -11.51 14.44
N GLY A 76 -24.43 -11.57 13.70
CA GLY A 76 -25.49 -12.55 13.92
C GLY A 76 -25.00 -13.99 13.72
N ALA A 77 -24.27 -14.25 12.62
CA ALA A 77 -23.68 -15.55 12.33
C ALA A 77 -22.71 -15.99 13.44
N ARG A 78 -21.81 -15.12 13.90
CA ARG A 78 -20.87 -15.41 15.00
C ARG A 78 -21.55 -15.82 16.30
N ARG A 79 -22.69 -15.20 16.64
CA ARG A 79 -23.45 -15.58 17.84
C ARG A 79 -24.04 -16.99 17.74
N ARG A 80 -24.27 -17.47 16.51
CA ARG A 80 -24.85 -18.79 16.22
C ARG A 80 -23.79 -19.86 15.95
N THR A 81 -22.57 -19.48 15.59
CA THR A 81 -21.48 -20.43 15.33
C THR A 81 -20.99 -21.05 16.64
N PRO A 82 -21.00 -22.40 16.78
CA PRO A 82 -20.45 -23.07 17.97
C PRO A 82 -18.97 -22.72 18.19
N TYR A 83 -18.55 -22.66 19.45
CA TYR A 83 -17.20 -22.22 19.87
C TYR A 83 -16.05 -23.01 19.21
N GLY A 84 -16.29 -24.27 18.80
CA GLY A 84 -15.32 -25.13 18.12
C GLY A 84 -15.17 -24.89 16.61
N SER A 85 -16.05 -24.10 15.98
CA SER A 85 -16.11 -23.95 14.50
C SER A 85 -15.26 -22.78 13.98
N ARG A 86 -14.07 -22.58 14.57
CA ARG A 86 -13.19 -21.46 14.15
C ARG A 86 -12.56 -21.79 12.80
N PRO A 87 -12.50 -20.82 11.86
CA PRO A 87 -11.84 -21.04 10.59
C PRO A 87 -10.36 -21.37 10.80
N VAL A 88 -9.87 -22.31 9.99
CA VAL A 88 -8.46 -22.69 9.95
C VAL A 88 -7.63 -21.44 9.73
N ARG A 89 -6.63 -21.24 10.60
CA ARG A 89 -5.75 -20.07 10.50
C ARG A 89 -4.84 -20.24 9.30
N THR A 90 -4.67 -19.17 8.53
CA THR A 90 -3.60 -19.13 7.53
C THR A 90 -2.25 -19.08 8.23
N SER A 91 -1.24 -19.74 7.65
CA SER A 91 0.12 -19.77 8.18
C SER A 91 0.77 -18.39 8.13
N GLU A 92 0.65 -17.72 6.99
CA GLU A 92 1.31 -16.44 6.77
C GLU A 92 0.55 -15.25 7.39
N PRO A 93 1.26 -14.35 8.08
CA PRO A 93 0.71 -13.09 8.57
C PRO A 93 0.42 -12.11 7.41
N VAL A 94 -0.55 -11.22 7.64
CA VAL A 94 -0.97 -10.21 6.66
C VAL A 94 -0.73 -8.82 7.22
N LEU A 95 0.14 -8.01 6.60
CA LEU A 95 0.39 -6.63 6.98
C LEU A 95 -0.49 -5.67 6.16
N LEU A 96 -1.20 -4.76 6.83
CA LEU A 96 -2.07 -3.78 6.18
C LEU A 96 -1.40 -2.41 6.16
N VAL A 97 -1.27 -1.81 4.97
CA VAL A 97 -0.55 -0.54 4.77
C VAL A 97 -1.50 0.53 4.20
N PRO A 98 -1.78 1.62 4.95
CA PRO A 98 -2.74 2.64 4.55
C PRO A 98 -2.23 3.56 3.44
N GLY A 99 -3.17 4.18 2.72
CA GLY A 99 -2.91 5.18 1.69
C GLY A 99 -2.50 6.55 2.23
N PHE A 100 -2.19 7.48 1.32
CA PHE A 100 -1.80 8.85 1.65
C PHE A 100 -2.85 9.55 2.52
N MET A 101 -2.39 10.31 3.53
CA MET A 101 -3.23 10.94 4.57
C MET A 101 -4.06 9.99 5.45
N ALA A 102 -4.05 8.68 5.19
CA ALA A 102 -4.74 7.70 5.98
C ALA A 102 -3.80 7.05 7.01
N GLY A 103 -4.38 6.52 8.09
CA GLY A 103 -3.70 5.68 9.06
C GLY A 103 -4.27 4.27 9.10
N ASP A 104 -3.72 3.41 9.95
CA ASP A 104 -4.15 2.02 10.12
C ASP A 104 -5.66 1.85 10.40
N SER A 105 -6.32 2.88 10.96
CA SER A 105 -7.76 2.89 11.22
C SER A 105 -8.59 2.79 9.93
N SER A 106 -8.09 3.34 8.82
CA SER A 106 -8.77 3.28 7.51
C SER A 106 -9.00 1.85 7.02
N LEU A 107 -8.06 0.95 7.32
CA LEU A 107 -8.12 -0.47 6.98
C LEU A 107 -8.70 -1.32 8.13
N GLY A 108 -9.24 -0.69 9.18
CA GLY A 108 -9.89 -1.36 10.30
C GLY A 108 -11.02 -2.31 9.89
N PRO A 109 -11.95 -1.92 9.01
CA PRO A 109 -12.97 -2.79 8.44
C PRO A 109 -12.41 -4.06 7.80
N MET A 110 -11.45 -3.90 6.89
CA MET A 110 -10.75 -4.99 6.22
C MET A 110 -10.05 -5.91 7.21
N SER A 111 -9.31 -5.32 8.14
CA SER A 111 -8.60 -6.03 9.22
C SER A 111 -9.55 -6.92 10.04
N ARG A 112 -10.73 -6.41 10.39
CA ARG A 112 -11.76 -7.19 11.11
C ARG A 112 -12.32 -8.33 10.28
N SER A 113 -12.60 -8.08 9.00
CA SER A 113 -13.15 -9.09 8.09
C SER A 113 -12.14 -10.17 7.73
N LEU A 114 -10.86 -9.83 7.53
CA LEU A 114 -9.79 -10.81 7.31
C LEU A 114 -9.55 -11.65 8.56
N ARG A 115 -9.49 -11.04 9.76
CA ARG A 115 -9.40 -11.81 11.02
C ARG A 115 -10.57 -12.78 11.22
N HIS A 116 -11.76 -12.42 10.74
CA HIS A 116 -12.91 -13.32 10.77
C HIS A 116 -12.72 -14.55 9.90
N GLN A 117 -11.97 -14.42 8.81
CA GLN A 117 -11.76 -15.47 7.82
C GLN A 117 -10.52 -16.35 8.09
N GLY A 118 -9.91 -16.18 9.27
CA GLY A 118 -8.75 -16.97 9.71
C GLY A 118 -7.39 -16.29 9.53
N PHE A 119 -7.33 -15.12 8.89
CA PHE A 119 -6.06 -14.41 8.66
C PHE A 119 -5.52 -13.77 9.94
N ARG A 120 -4.20 -13.72 10.07
CA ARG A 120 -3.51 -13.00 11.14
C ARG A 120 -3.03 -11.65 10.63
N THR A 121 -3.82 -10.62 10.87
CA THR A 121 -3.53 -9.26 10.39
C THR A 121 -2.64 -8.46 11.35
N TYR A 122 -1.73 -7.67 10.79
CA TYR A 122 -0.89 -6.68 11.45
C TYR A 122 -1.14 -5.28 10.90
N ARG A 123 -0.76 -4.30 11.69
CA ARG A 123 -0.75 -2.88 11.33
C ARG A 123 0.66 -2.48 10.92
N ALA A 124 0.75 -1.51 10.01
CA ALA A 124 2.00 -0.86 9.63
C ALA A 124 2.50 0.12 10.69
N ASP A 125 1.70 0.39 11.73
CA ASP A 125 1.95 1.37 12.79
C ASP A 125 2.03 2.81 12.25
N ILE A 126 1.26 3.07 11.18
CA ILE A 126 1.15 4.37 10.52
C ILE A 126 -0.11 5.08 11.03
N ARG A 127 0.08 6.23 11.68
CA ARG A 127 -1.03 7.09 12.14
C ARG A 127 -1.60 7.97 11.03
N ALA A 128 -0.73 8.49 10.18
CA ALA A 128 -1.06 9.26 8.99
C ALA A 128 0.08 9.10 7.98
N ASN A 129 -0.22 8.60 6.79
CA ASN A 129 0.77 8.41 5.74
C ASN A 129 1.01 9.73 4.97
N ILE A 130 1.64 10.69 5.66
CA ILE A 130 1.88 12.05 5.16
C ILE A 130 3.36 12.42 5.17
N GLY A 131 4.24 11.52 5.60
CA GLY A 131 5.67 11.76 5.73
C GLY A 131 6.45 11.42 4.45
N CYS A 132 7.78 11.41 4.57
CA CYS A 132 8.68 10.97 3.51
C CYS A 132 8.40 9.51 3.14
N THR A 133 8.27 9.23 1.84
CA THR A 133 7.96 7.89 1.34
C THR A 133 9.10 6.90 1.56
N LEU A 134 10.35 7.33 1.43
CA LEU A 134 11.51 6.47 1.75
C LEU A 134 11.57 6.14 3.23
N THR A 135 11.33 7.11 4.12
CA THR A 135 11.24 6.84 5.57
C THR A 135 10.11 5.86 5.89
N ALA A 136 8.94 6.02 5.26
CA ALA A 136 7.82 5.09 5.43
C ALA A 136 8.16 3.69 4.90
N ALA A 137 8.93 3.58 3.81
CA ALA A 137 9.40 2.30 3.28
C ALA A 137 10.40 1.62 4.24
N THR A 138 11.32 2.37 4.85
CA THR A 138 12.24 1.85 5.88
C THR A 138 11.48 1.35 7.12
N GLN A 139 10.52 2.13 7.61
CA GLN A 139 9.67 1.71 8.75
C GLN A 139 8.84 0.46 8.42
N LEU A 140 8.35 0.36 7.18
CA LEU A 140 7.63 -0.82 6.72
C LEU A 140 8.54 -2.05 6.67
N GLU A 141 9.79 -1.90 6.26
CA GLU A 141 10.81 -2.95 6.24
C GLU A 141 11.13 -3.45 7.65
N GLU A 142 11.42 -2.55 8.60
CA GLU A 142 11.61 -2.88 10.02
C GLU A 142 10.39 -3.64 10.58
N ARG A 143 9.19 -3.21 10.22
CA ARG A 143 7.96 -3.88 10.64
C ARG A 143 7.83 -5.29 10.09
N LEU A 144 8.26 -5.53 8.85
CA LEU A 144 8.27 -6.87 8.25
C LEU A 144 9.28 -7.78 8.93
N GLU A 145 10.46 -7.27 9.28
CA GLU A 145 11.48 -8.01 10.03
C GLU A 145 10.95 -8.45 11.40
N GLU A 146 10.33 -7.54 12.16
CA GLU A 146 9.71 -7.87 13.44
C GLU A 146 8.64 -8.97 13.32
N ILE A 147 7.79 -8.90 12.30
CA ILE A 147 6.72 -9.87 12.10
C ILE A 147 7.31 -11.23 11.71
N THR A 148 8.26 -11.23 10.77
CA THR A 148 8.91 -12.44 10.27
C THR A 148 9.67 -13.14 11.39
N GLN A 149 10.45 -12.40 12.19
CA GLN A 149 11.17 -12.93 13.35
C GLN A 149 10.21 -13.55 14.39
N ARG A 150 9.07 -12.89 14.65
CA ARG A 150 8.06 -13.39 15.61
C ARG A 150 7.24 -14.56 15.10
N ARG A 151 7.15 -14.75 13.78
CA ARG A 151 6.24 -15.73 13.15
C ARG A 151 6.93 -16.86 12.40
N GLY A 152 8.24 -16.77 12.18
CA GLY A 152 9.00 -17.77 11.44
C GLY A 152 8.50 -17.98 10.01
N SER A 153 7.87 -16.97 9.41
CA SER A 153 7.31 -17.02 8.06
C SER A 153 7.31 -15.64 7.41
N ARG A 154 7.41 -15.63 6.09
CA ARG A 154 7.25 -14.44 5.26
C ARG A 154 5.85 -13.83 5.42
N VAL A 155 5.73 -12.55 5.10
CA VAL A 155 4.51 -11.76 5.29
C VAL A 155 3.83 -11.49 3.95
N ARG A 156 2.50 -11.56 3.91
CA ARG A 156 1.70 -11.01 2.80
C ARG A 156 1.32 -9.56 3.10
N ILE A 157 1.42 -8.67 2.14
CA ILE A 157 1.10 -7.24 2.34
C ILE A 157 -0.19 -6.88 1.58
N VAL A 158 -1.11 -6.17 2.23
CA VAL A 158 -2.24 -5.52 1.56
C VAL A 158 -2.05 -4.01 1.66
N GLY A 159 -1.81 -3.37 0.52
CA GLY A 159 -1.56 -1.93 0.44
C GLY A 159 -2.69 -1.19 -0.26
N HIS A 160 -3.17 -0.10 0.32
CA HIS A 160 -4.14 0.79 -0.30
C HIS A 160 -3.45 2.05 -0.83
N SER A 161 -3.71 2.44 -2.08
CA SER A 161 -3.19 3.68 -2.65
C SER A 161 -1.66 3.77 -2.49
N LEU A 162 -1.12 4.84 -1.90
CA LEU A 162 0.31 4.96 -1.56
C LEU A 162 0.88 3.77 -0.79
N GLY A 163 0.09 3.14 0.10
CA GLY A 163 0.52 1.96 0.85
C GLY A 163 0.86 0.77 -0.03
N GLY A 164 0.22 0.64 -1.21
CA GLY A 164 0.57 -0.39 -2.19
C GLY A 164 1.84 -0.09 -2.98
N MET A 165 2.16 1.20 -3.21
CA MET A 165 3.46 1.58 -3.79
C MET A 165 4.60 1.24 -2.83
N LEU A 166 4.43 1.57 -1.53
CA LEU A 166 5.39 1.19 -0.49
C LEU A 166 5.54 -0.33 -0.39
N ALA A 167 4.43 -1.07 -0.39
CA ALA A 167 4.42 -2.53 -0.35
C ALA A 167 5.21 -3.14 -1.51
N ARG A 168 4.96 -2.67 -2.75
CA ARG A 168 5.66 -3.17 -3.93
C ARG A 168 7.15 -2.84 -3.92
N GLY A 169 7.52 -1.62 -3.52
CA GLY A 169 8.92 -1.23 -3.41
C GLY A 169 9.69 -2.04 -2.37
N VAL A 170 9.10 -2.26 -1.20
CA VAL A 170 9.73 -3.11 -0.16
C VAL A 170 9.77 -4.57 -0.58
N ALA A 171 8.75 -5.10 -1.24
CA ALA A 171 8.74 -6.48 -1.73
C ALA A 171 9.84 -6.75 -2.76
N ALA A 172 10.13 -5.79 -3.65
CA ALA A 172 11.24 -5.89 -4.59
C ALA A 172 12.61 -5.90 -3.89
N ARG A 173 12.79 -5.10 -2.82
CA ARG A 173 14.05 -5.05 -2.06
C ARG A 173 14.25 -6.23 -1.11
N ARG A 174 13.16 -6.72 -0.50
CA ARG A 174 13.17 -7.71 0.58
C ARG A 174 12.24 -8.91 0.29
N PRO A 175 12.48 -9.64 -0.82
CA PRO A 175 11.71 -10.84 -1.15
C PRO A 175 11.89 -11.97 -0.11
N ASP A 176 12.96 -11.90 0.69
CA ASP A 176 13.20 -12.76 1.85
C ASP A 176 12.14 -12.60 2.96
N LEU A 177 11.51 -11.41 3.05
CA LEU A 177 10.49 -11.10 4.06
C LEU A 177 9.07 -11.17 3.52
N VAL A 178 8.87 -11.07 2.21
CA VAL A 178 7.55 -10.89 1.59
C VAL A 178 7.16 -12.10 0.76
N ALA A 179 6.03 -12.73 1.08
CA ALA A 179 5.48 -13.85 0.33
C ALA A 179 4.56 -13.40 -0.81
N GLY A 180 3.97 -12.22 -0.69
CA GLY A 180 3.08 -11.70 -1.72
C GLY A 180 2.47 -10.36 -1.36
N ILE A 181 1.96 -9.65 -2.37
CA ILE A 181 1.36 -8.33 -2.25
C ILE A 181 0.00 -8.28 -2.94
N VAL A 182 -0.95 -7.61 -2.29
CA VAL A 182 -2.26 -7.26 -2.83
C VAL A 182 -2.40 -5.74 -2.77
N THR A 183 -2.45 -5.07 -3.90
CA THR A 183 -2.61 -3.61 -3.95
C THR A 183 -4.05 -3.23 -4.29
N MET A 184 -4.52 -2.08 -3.82
CA MET A 184 -5.87 -1.56 -4.07
C MET A 184 -5.80 -0.09 -4.47
N GLY A 185 -6.13 0.23 -5.72
CA GLY A 185 -6.13 1.61 -6.22
C GLY A 185 -4.76 2.29 -6.10
N SER A 186 -3.67 1.52 -6.23
CA SER A 186 -2.30 2.01 -6.04
C SER A 186 -1.70 2.48 -7.36
N PRO A 187 -1.41 3.77 -7.57
CA PRO A 187 -1.01 4.30 -8.88
C PRO A 187 0.50 4.11 -9.16
N MET A 188 1.00 2.87 -9.15
CA MET A 188 2.45 2.60 -9.24
C MET A 188 3.10 3.05 -10.55
N LEU A 189 2.35 3.13 -11.64
CA LEU A 189 2.90 3.56 -12.94
C LEU A 189 2.88 5.09 -13.13
N ALA A 190 2.04 5.81 -12.40
CA ALA A 190 1.93 7.26 -12.50
C ALA A 190 1.37 7.89 -11.20
N PRO A 191 2.19 8.04 -10.15
CA PRO A 191 1.74 8.58 -8.86
C PRO A 191 1.18 10.01 -8.95
N GLY A 192 1.61 10.79 -9.96
CA GLY A 192 1.12 12.13 -10.25
C GLY A 192 -0.15 12.20 -11.12
N ALA A 193 -0.62 11.07 -11.65
CA ALA A 193 -1.89 10.95 -12.36
C ALA A 193 -3.06 10.83 -11.38
N HIS A 194 -3.15 11.79 -10.46
CA HIS A 194 -4.18 11.85 -9.42
C HIS A 194 -5.01 13.13 -9.51
N HIS A 195 -6.16 13.11 -8.85
CA HIS A 195 -7.12 14.19 -8.87
C HIS A 195 -6.55 15.44 -8.17
N MET A 196 -6.87 16.62 -8.68
CA MET A 196 -6.35 17.91 -8.19
C MET A 196 -6.57 18.18 -6.69
N SER A 197 -7.58 17.57 -6.07
CA SER A 197 -7.77 17.67 -4.61
C SER A 197 -6.60 17.05 -3.85
N LEU A 198 -6.06 15.93 -4.32
CA LEU A 198 -4.89 15.28 -3.74
C LEU A 198 -3.64 16.14 -3.96
N ALA A 199 -3.49 16.74 -5.14
CA ALA A 199 -2.39 17.66 -5.44
C ALA A 199 -2.37 18.87 -4.49
N ARG A 200 -3.55 19.42 -4.17
CA ARG A 200 -3.68 20.50 -3.17
C ARG A 200 -3.28 20.07 -1.76
N SER A 201 -3.65 18.85 -1.35
CA SER A 201 -3.21 18.30 -0.07
C SER A 201 -1.70 18.12 -0.01
N VAL A 202 -1.10 17.63 -1.10
CA VAL A 202 0.36 17.50 -1.22
C VAL A 202 1.04 18.87 -1.14
N ASP A 203 0.54 19.88 -1.87
CA ASP A 203 1.06 21.25 -1.80
C ASP A 203 1.03 21.82 -0.37
N LEU A 204 -0.08 21.61 0.35
CA LEU A 204 -0.20 22.01 1.74
C LEU A 204 0.87 21.36 2.62
N LEU A 205 1.12 20.05 2.48
CA LEU A 205 2.16 19.37 3.25
C LEU A 205 3.56 19.91 2.94
N VAL A 206 3.88 20.12 1.66
CA VAL A 206 5.16 20.72 1.24
C VAL A 206 5.34 22.12 1.83
N ARG A 207 4.28 22.94 1.84
CA ARG A 207 4.31 24.28 2.44
C ARG A 207 4.48 24.21 3.97
N LEU A 208 3.82 23.28 4.64
CA LEU A 208 4.00 23.04 6.07
C LEU A 208 5.43 22.57 6.38
N ASN A 209 6.01 21.70 5.56
CA ASN A 209 7.40 21.27 5.68
C ASN A 209 8.37 22.46 5.58
N ARG A 210 8.20 23.30 4.56
CA ARG A 210 8.99 24.55 4.38
C ARG A 210 8.82 25.51 5.57
N ALA A 211 7.66 25.51 6.21
CA ALA A 211 7.38 26.29 7.42
C ALA A 211 7.93 25.64 8.71
N GLY A 212 8.62 24.49 8.62
CA GLY A 212 9.29 23.83 9.75
C GLY A 212 8.51 22.70 10.40
N VAL A 213 7.33 22.33 9.90
CA VAL A 213 6.60 21.14 10.37
C VAL A 213 7.37 19.89 9.95
N ARG A 214 7.78 19.08 10.92
CA ARG A 214 8.51 17.83 10.68
C ARG A 214 7.55 16.68 10.39
N ASN A 215 8.09 15.58 9.84
CA ASN A 215 7.35 14.35 9.55
C ASN A 215 6.18 14.50 8.55
N VAL A 216 6.24 15.52 7.71
CA VAL A 216 5.35 15.70 6.56
C VAL A 216 6.15 15.76 5.26
N MET A 217 5.54 15.42 4.13
CA MET A 217 6.18 15.38 2.82
C MET A 217 6.88 16.70 2.52
N ALA A 218 8.13 16.59 2.08
CA ALA A 218 8.94 17.70 1.61
C ALA A 218 8.89 17.79 0.08
N GLU A 219 9.48 18.86 -0.46
CA GLU A 219 9.65 19.04 -1.91
C GLU A 219 10.40 17.86 -2.56
N ASP A 220 11.37 17.29 -1.86
CA ASP A 220 12.11 16.11 -2.32
C ASP A 220 11.19 14.89 -2.54
N CYS A 221 10.08 14.78 -1.79
CA CYS A 221 9.12 13.69 -1.89
C CYS A 221 8.17 13.81 -3.11
N VAL A 222 8.18 14.94 -3.82
CA VAL A 222 7.28 15.20 -4.96
C VAL A 222 8.02 15.57 -6.24
N ALA A 223 9.28 15.99 -6.14
CA ALA A 223 10.07 16.40 -7.29
C ALA A 223 11.56 16.03 -7.23
N GLY A 224 12.08 15.65 -6.06
CA GLY A 224 13.50 15.40 -5.85
C GLY A 224 13.90 13.92 -5.85
N HIS A 225 15.01 13.62 -5.17
CA HIS A 225 15.60 12.30 -5.13
C HIS A 225 14.68 11.27 -4.46
N CYS A 226 14.04 11.63 -3.34
CA CYS A 226 13.06 10.77 -2.67
C CYS A 226 11.92 10.35 -3.62
N ALA A 227 11.38 11.28 -4.41
CA ALA A 227 10.35 10.98 -5.40
C ALA A 227 10.85 10.03 -6.51
N GLN A 228 12.06 10.26 -7.03
CA GLN A 228 12.67 9.41 -8.06
C GLN A 228 12.91 7.98 -7.55
N GLU A 229 13.55 7.87 -6.39
CA GLU A 229 13.87 6.58 -5.76
C GLU A 229 12.59 5.81 -5.40
N SER A 230 11.62 6.48 -4.76
CA SER A 230 10.36 5.84 -4.41
C SER A 230 9.58 5.36 -5.63
N PHE A 231 9.62 6.11 -6.74
CA PHE A 231 8.96 5.72 -7.98
C PHE A 231 9.70 4.57 -8.70
N ALA A 232 11.04 4.58 -8.69
CA ALA A 232 11.86 3.50 -9.21
C ALA A 232 11.62 2.19 -8.43
N GLN A 233 11.64 2.26 -7.10
CA GLN A 233 11.36 1.11 -6.23
C GLN A 233 9.96 0.52 -6.47
N ALA A 234 8.94 1.38 -6.58
CA ALA A 234 7.58 0.94 -6.89
C ALA A 234 7.44 0.25 -8.26
N ARG A 235 8.46 0.31 -9.12
CA ARG A 235 8.50 -0.30 -10.45
C ARG A 235 9.66 -1.28 -10.66
N ALA A 236 10.45 -1.55 -9.61
CA ALA A 236 11.56 -2.50 -9.65
C ALA A 236 11.07 -3.91 -10.00
N GLU A 237 11.98 -4.77 -10.47
CA GLU A 237 11.66 -6.17 -10.75
C GLU A 237 11.21 -6.88 -9.48
N LEU A 238 10.16 -7.70 -9.60
CA LEU A 238 9.63 -8.49 -8.50
C LEU A 238 10.00 -9.97 -8.72
N PRO A 239 10.63 -10.64 -7.75
CA PRO A 239 10.93 -12.06 -7.87
C PRO A 239 9.69 -12.92 -8.11
N ALA A 240 9.84 -13.98 -8.90
CA ALA A 240 8.73 -14.82 -9.35
C ALA A 240 8.01 -15.57 -8.22
N ASP A 241 8.65 -15.74 -7.07
CA ASP A 241 8.12 -16.39 -5.89
C ASP A 241 7.34 -15.45 -4.94
N VAL A 242 7.18 -14.18 -5.34
CA VAL A 242 6.34 -13.19 -4.64
C VAL A 242 5.02 -13.03 -5.40
N ASP A 243 3.94 -13.54 -4.83
CA ASP A 243 2.60 -13.42 -5.43
C ASP A 243 2.21 -11.95 -5.58
N PHE A 244 1.58 -11.58 -6.69
CA PHE A 244 1.14 -10.20 -6.89
C PHE A 244 -0.25 -10.10 -7.51
N THR A 245 -1.20 -9.53 -6.77
CA THR A 245 -2.52 -9.13 -7.27
C THR A 245 -2.68 -7.60 -7.22
N ALA A 246 -3.09 -6.99 -8.32
CA ALA A 246 -3.39 -5.55 -8.40
C ALA A 246 -4.90 -5.34 -8.56
N ILE A 247 -5.55 -4.80 -7.52
CA ILE A 247 -6.98 -4.48 -7.54
C ILE A 247 -7.15 -3.02 -7.99
N TYR A 248 -7.93 -2.82 -9.03
CA TYR A 248 -8.22 -1.49 -9.59
C TYR A 248 -9.72 -1.30 -9.81
N SER A 249 -10.14 -0.04 -9.96
CA SER A 249 -11.54 0.29 -10.23
C SER A 249 -11.62 1.39 -11.26
N ARG A 250 -12.37 1.18 -12.35
CA ARG A 250 -12.67 2.26 -13.30
C ARG A 250 -13.54 3.37 -12.69
N ARG A 251 -14.13 3.12 -11.52
CA ARG A 251 -14.90 4.11 -10.75
C ARG A 251 -14.04 4.96 -9.84
N ASP A 252 -12.76 4.64 -9.70
CA ASP A 252 -11.81 5.44 -8.91
C ASP A 252 -11.87 6.92 -9.35
N GLY A 253 -12.24 7.78 -8.40
CA GLY A 253 -12.34 9.22 -8.61
C GLY A 253 -11.08 9.98 -8.24
N ILE A 254 -10.08 9.30 -7.67
CA ILE A 254 -8.88 9.90 -7.06
C ILE A 254 -7.63 9.67 -7.91
N VAL A 255 -7.45 8.49 -8.49
CA VAL A 255 -6.28 8.17 -9.33
C VAL A 255 -6.71 7.65 -10.71
N ASP A 256 -5.84 7.79 -11.71
CA ASP A 256 -6.04 7.11 -12.98
C ASP A 256 -5.94 5.60 -12.76
N TRP A 257 -7.05 4.88 -12.90
CA TRP A 257 -7.12 3.44 -12.67
C TRP A 257 -6.13 2.65 -13.54
N ARG A 258 -5.74 3.19 -14.71
CA ARG A 258 -4.73 2.57 -15.58
C ARG A 258 -3.37 2.53 -14.89
N ALA A 259 -3.06 3.53 -14.07
CA ALA A 259 -1.81 3.59 -13.32
C ALA A 259 -1.71 2.52 -12.23
N CYS A 260 -2.84 1.86 -11.91
CA CYS A 260 -2.93 0.79 -10.93
C CYS A 260 -2.76 -0.62 -11.51
N ILE A 261 -2.69 -0.75 -12.84
CA ILE A 261 -2.54 -2.04 -13.51
C ILE A 261 -1.06 -2.29 -13.75
N ASP A 262 -0.42 -2.95 -12.80
CA ASP A 262 0.97 -3.36 -12.95
C ASP A 262 1.10 -4.55 -13.91
N PRO A 263 2.04 -4.51 -14.88
CA PRO A 263 2.18 -5.55 -15.89
C PRO A 263 2.56 -6.93 -15.34
N VAL A 264 3.20 -7.01 -14.17
CA VAL A 264 3.58 -8.30 -13.54
C VAL A 264 2.53 -8.81 -12.56
N ALA A 265 1.49 -8.02 -12.28
CA ALA A 265 0.43 -8.40 -11.36
C ALA A 265 -0.72 -9.12 -12.06
N ARG A 266 -1.39 -10.01 -11.33
CA ARG A 266 -2.75 -10.43 -11.68
C ARG A 266 -3.71 -9.26 -11.43
N ALA A 267 -4.15 -8.60 -12.51
CA ALA A 267 -5.07 -7.48 -12.42
C ALA A 267 -6.51 -7.96 -12.13
N VAL A 268 -7.19 -7.31 -11.18
CA VAL A 268 -8.59 -7.59 -10.83
C VAL A 268 -9.38 -6.28 -10.78
N GLU A 269 -10.37 -6.15 -11.66
CA GLU A 269 -11.29 -5.02 -11.62
C GLU A 269 -12.34 -5.21 -10.52
N VAL A 270 -12.59 -4.18 -9.72
CA VAL A 270 -13.70 -4.09 -8.78
C VAL A 270 -14.56 -2.86 -9.07
N ARG A 271 -15.79 -2.86 -8.56
CA ARG A 271 -16.70 -1.71 -8.68
C ARG A 271 -16.83 -1.00 -7.33
N SER A 272 -15.82 -0.19 -7.01
CA SER A 272 -15.76 0.56 -5.76
C SER A 272 -15.16 1.94 -5.99
N SER A 273 -15.47 2.91 -5.13
CA SER A 273 -14.72 4.17 -5.05
C SER A 273 -13.29 3.95 -4.54
N HIS A 274 -12.41 4.93 -4.72
CA HIS A 274 -11.03 4.85 -4.22
C HIS A 274 -10.99 4.61 -2.72
N VAL A 275 -11.76 5.40 -1.97
CA VAL A 275 -11.85 5.29 -0.51
C VAL A 275 -12.61 4.03 -0.11
N GLY A 276 -13.65 3.68 -0.86
CA GLY A 276 -14.47 2.48 -0.69
C GLY A 276 -13.68 1.18 -0.69
N MET A 277 -12.65 1.08 -1.53
CA MET A 277 -11.82 -0.14 -1.61
C MET A 277 -11.25 -0.58 -0.26
N ALA A 278 -11.03 0.35 0.68
CA ALA A 278 -10.53 0.04 2.02
C ALA A 278 -11.52 -0.78 2.89
N PHE A 279 -12.82 -0.77 2.58
CA PHE A 279 -13.83 -1.39 3.42
C PHE A 279 -15.02 -2.03 2.69
N ASP A 280 -15.12 -1.89 1.37
CA ASP A 280 -16.17 -2.50 0.56
C ASP A 280 -16.13 -4.04 0.70
N PRO A 281 -17.23 -4.68 1.15
CA PRO A 281 -17.36 -6.13 1.24
C PRO A 281 -16.90 -6.91 0.01
N ALA A 282 -17.19 -6.40 -1.19
CA ALA A 282 -16.83 -7.06 -2.44
C ALA A 282 -15.30 -7.03 -2.64
N VAL A 283 -14.67 -5.91 -2.30
CA VAL A 283 -13.21 -5.76 -2.39
C VAL A 283 -12.52 -6.61 -1.33
N ILE A 284 -13.04 -6.64 -0.10
CA ILE A 284 -12.56 -7.52 0.97
C ILE A 284 -12.61 -9.00 0.55
N ALA A 285 -13.65 -9.42 -0.18
CA ALA A 285 -13.75 -10.79 -0.68
C ALA A 285 -12.65 -11.10 -1.71
N VAL A 286 -12.38 -10.17 -2.63
CA VAL A 286 -11.27 -10.30 -3.61
C VAL A 286 -9.92 -10.34 -2.91
N VAL A 287 -9.68 -9.47 -1.93
CA VAL A 287 -8.44 -9.48 -1.12
C VAL A 287 -8.28 -10.80 -0.39
N SER A 288 -9.34 -11.31 0.25
CA SER A 288 -9.31 -12.60 0.94
C SER A 288 -8.97 -13.75 -0.01
N ALA A 289 -9.55 -13.77 -1.20
CA ALA A 289 -9.24 -14.79 -2.20
C ALA A 289 -7.78 -14.70 -2.66
N ALA A 290 -7.26 -13.48 -2.89
CA ALA A 290 -5.88 -13.26 -3.31
C ALA A 290 -4.83 -13.61 -2.24
N LEU A 291 -5.21 -13.55 -0.95
CA LEU A 291 -4.33 -13.90 0.17
C LEU A 291 -4.25 -15.41 0.44
N ARG A 292 -5.12 -16.22 -0.18
CA ARG A 292 -5.08 -17.68 -0.02
C ARG A 292 -4.12 -18.25 -1.07
N PRO A 293 -3.24 -19.19 -0.67
CA PRO A 293 -2.38 -19.88 -1.64
C PRO A 293 -3.24 -20.50 -2.75
N VAL A 294 -2.79 -20.38 -3.99
CA VAL A 294 -3.32 -21.23 -5.07
C VAL A 294 -2.80 -22.63 -4.78
N VAL A 295 -3.66 -23.49 -4.25
CA VAL A 295 -3.31 -24.91 -4.13
C VAL A 295 -3.24 -25.43 -5.57
N ALA A 296 -2.03 -25.67 -6.07
CA ALA A 296 -1.85 -26.44 -7.29
C ALA A 296 -2.46 -27.81 -7.03
N SER A 297 -3.60 -28.11 -7.65
CA SER A 297 -4.20 -29.43 -7.60
C SER A 297 -3.31 -30.39 -8.38
N VAL A 298 -2.30 -30.95 -7.72
CA VAL A 298 -1.61 -32.14 -8.22
C VAL A 298 -2.56 -33.31 -7.95
N VAL A 299 -3.51 -33.51 -8.85
CA VAL A 299 -4.13 -34.82 -9.04
C VAL A 299 -3.42 -35.41 -10.24
N GLU A 300 -2.22 -35.91 -10.01
CA GLU A 300 -1.55 -36.82 -10.95
C GLU A 300 -2.31 -38.15 -10.82
N VAL A 301 -3.27 -38.37 -11.71
CA VAL A 301 -3.91 -39.68 -11.87
C VAL A 301 -2.88 -40.55 -12.58
N ASP A 302 -2.08 -41.26 -11.80
CA ASP A 302 -1.29 -42.39 -12.28
C ASP A 302 -2.26 -43.42 -12.88
N ARG A 303 -2.43 -43.37 -14.20
CA ARG A 303 -3.05 -44.44 -14.96
C ARG A 303 -1.97 -45.50 -15.15
N GLY A 304 -1.82 -46.35 -14.16
CA GLY A 304 -1.10 -47.61 -14.31
C GLY A 304 -1.68 -48.38 -15.49
N GLU A 305 -0.89 -48.52 -16.55
CA GLU A 305 -1.14 -49.55 -17.55
C GLU A 305 -0.77 -50.89 -16.93
N ILE A 306 -1.78 -51.70 -16.66
CA ILE A 306 -1.65 -53.13 -16.39
C ILE A 306 -2.08 -53.85 -17.68
N ALA A 307 -1.09 -54.42 -18.38
CA ALA A 307 -1.09 -55.69 -19.13
C ALA A 307 -0.14 -55.60 -20.33
#